data_AF-A0AB35K283-F1
#
_entry.id   AF-A0AB35K283-F1
#
_cell.length_a   1.000
_cell.length_b   1.000
_cell.length_c   1.000
_cell.angle_alpha   90.00
_cell.angle_beta   90.00
_cell.angle_gamma   90.00
#
_symmetry.space_group_name_H-M   'P 1'
#
loop_
_entity.id
_entity.type
_entity.pdbx_description
1 polymer ?
#
loop_
_entity_poly.entity_id
_entity_poly.type
_entity_poly.pdbx_seq_one_letter_code
_entity_poly.pdbx_strand_id
1 'polypeptide(L)'
;MNTAVKQDELIRNQFELEFAPVRHLLAYVSYSNQMSSYVPKGSDEESRIAASLVNIAWTSWLYQQAKINAKDKLLIQQGQAYNEQSQKVKDLEYKLSLEFTLVPQDVSLVLVRVDYSKFYSSEQARAEIAFIKKHFSKVSKTVVVLDSKYSFETLLAAV
;
A
#
# COMPACT_ATOMS: atom_id res chain seq x y z
N MET A 1 15.03 -6.25 32.35
CA MET A 1 14.52 -4.91 31.98
C MET A 1 13.42 -5.11 30.92
N ASN A 2 12.20 -4.61 31.16
CA ASN A 2 10.99 -4.97 30.41
C ASN A 2 10.94 -4.26 29.03
N THR A 3 10.57 -4.98 27.97
CA THR A 3 10.55 -4.48 26.57
C THR A 3 9.64 -3.27 26.39
N ALA A 4 8.53 -3.20 27.14
CA ALA A 4 7.60 -2.07 27.09
C ALA A 4 8.23 -0.76 27.59
N VAL A 5 9.11 -0.82 28.59
CA VAL A 5 9.80 0.36 29.16
C VAL A 5 10.81 0.92 28.15
N LYS A 6 11.52 0.06 27.42
CA LYS A 6 12.44 0.48 26.36
C LYS A 6 11.71 1.17 25.20
N GLN A 7 10.51 0.71 24.87
CA GLN A 7 9.71 1.30 23.80
C GLN A 7 9.21 2.70 24.19
N ASP A 8 8.76 2.89 25.43
CA ASP A 8 8.32 4.20 25.94
C ASP A 8 9.49 5.21 25.97
N GLU A 9 10.67 4.77 26.42
CA GLU A 9 11.88 5.58 26.39
C GLU A 9 12.29 6.01 24.96
N LEU A 10 12.18 5.11 23.98
CA LEU A 10 12.49 5.42 22.58
C LEU A 10 11.52 6.46 22.00
N ILE A 11 10.21 6.28 22.22
CA ILE A 11 9.19 7.20 21.73
C ILE A 11 9.34 8.58 22.39
N ARG A 12 9.62 8.61 23.69
CA ARG A 12 9.91 9.85 24.42
C ARG A 12 11.14 10.55 23.86
N ASN A 13 12.25 9.83 23.69
CA ASN A 13 13.48 10.41 23.16
C ASN A 13 13.27 10.98 21.76
N GLN A 14 12.50 10.29 20.90
CA GLN A 14 12.13 10.82 19.59
C GLN A 14 11.29 12.08 19.70
N PHE A 15 10.29 12.13 20.59
CA PHE A 15 9.51 13.33 20.81
C PHE A 15 10.38 14.52 21.26
N GLU A 16 11.23 14.31 22.27
CA GLU A 16 12.10 15.36 22.82
C GLU A 16 13.14 15.84 21.79
N LEU A 17 13.64 14.94 20.94
CA LEU A 17 14.60 15.28 19.88
C LEU A 17 13.92 15.87 18.65
N GLU A 18 12.89 15.25 18.10
CA GLU A 18 12.37 15.57 16.77
C GLU A 18 11.29 16.65 16.80
N PHE A 19 10.56 16.80 17.90
CA PHE A 19 9.52 17.82 18.03
C PHE A 19 10.11 19.17 18.44
N ALA A 20 10.72 19.86 17.46
CA ALA A 20 11.37 21.16 17.64
C ALA A 20 10.56 22.19 18.46
N PRO A 21 9.22 22.30 18.36
CA PRO A 21 8.45 23.28 19.10
C PRO A 21 8.53 23.20 20.63
N VAL A 22 8.79 22.02 21.22
CA VAL A 22 8.81 21.86 22.69
C VAL A 22 10.20 21.92 23.31
N ARG A 23 11.28 21.90 22.50
CA ARG A 23 12.66 21.77 23.00
C ARG A 23 13.03 22.83 24.05
N HIS A 24 12.62 24.08 23.85
CA HIS A 24 12.90 25.18 24.78
C HIS A 24 12.11 25.06 26.09
N LEU A 25 11.01 24.31 26.11
CA LEU A 25 10.18 24.05 27.29
C LEU A 25 10.69 22.88 28.13
N LEU A 26 11.50 21.97 27.55
CA LEU A 26 12.06 20.81 28.25
C LEU A 26 12.96 21.18 29.44
N ALA A 27 13.50 22.40 29.46
CA ALA A 27 14.25 22.92 30.60
C ALA A 27 13.39 22.99 31.88
N TYR A 28 12.09 23.26 31.74
CA TYR A 28 11.15 23.53 32.83
C TYR A 28 10.35 22.30 33.30
N VAL A 29 10.46 21.18 32.58
CA VAL A 29 9.68 19.96 32.84
C VAL A 29 10.57 18.74 33.00
N SER A 30 10.05 17.71 33.66
CA SER A 30 10.65 16.37 33.74
C SER A 30 9.60 15.32 33.39
N TYR A 31 10.01 14.24 32.73
CA TYR A 31 9.09 13.14 32.42
C TYR A 31 8.92 12.22 33.64
N SER A 32 7.68 11.98 34.04
CA SER A 32 7.33 11.05 35.11
C SER A 32 6.91 9.71 34.49
N ASN A 33 7.76 8.69 34.64
CA ASN A 33 7.43 7.32 34.19
C ASN A 33 6.21 6.73 34.92
N GLN A 34 5.90 7.18 36.13
CA GLN A 34 4.73 6.72 36.88
C GLN A 34 3.43 7.27 36.32
N MET A 35 3.45 8.50 35.83
CA MET A 35 2.28 9.19 35.29
C MET A 35 2.24 9.17 33.74
N SER A 36 3.30 8.67 33.11
CA SER A 36 3.52 8.71 31.65
C SER A 36 3.30 10.11 31.04
N SER A 37 3.74 11.15 31.76
CA SER A 37 3.49 12.55 31.44
C SER A 37 4.60 13.46 31.96
N TYR A 38 4.64 14.70 31.44
CA TYR A 38 5.59 15.72 31.88
C TYR A 38 5.06 16.45 33.12
N VAL A 39 5.89 16.60 34.13
CA VAL A 39 5.59 17.34 35.36
C VAL A 39 6.47 18.59 35.45
N PRO A 40 5.99 19.68 36.09
CA PRO A 40 6.81 20.86 36.35
C PRO A 40 8.04 20.51 37.18
N LYS A 41 9.22 21.05 36.85
CA LYS A 41 10.42 20.95 37.70
C LYS A 41 10.35 21.91 38.90
N GLY A 42 9.73 23.08 38.71
CA GLY A 42 9.54 24.10 39.73
C GLY A 42 8.08 24.31 40.11
N SER A 43 7.85 25.11 41.16
CA SER A 43 6.53 25.56 41.60
C SER A 43 6.09 26.89 40.97
N ASP A 44 6.95 27.49 40.14
CA ASP A 44 6.69 28.71 39.40
C ASP A 44 5.65 28.51 38.28
N GLU A 45 5.03 29.62 37.87
CA GLU A 45 3.99 29.61 36.86
C GLU A 45 4.49 29.18 35.48
N GLU A 46 5.74 29.53 35.15
CA GLU A 46 6.37 29.17 33.87
C GLU A 46 6.51 27.66 33.74
N SER A 47 6.95 26.98 34.79
CA SER A 47 7.06 25.51 34.85
C SER A 47 5.69 24.83 34.75
N ARG A 48 4.64 25.43 35.33
CA ARG A 48 3.26 24.91 35.19
C ARG A 48 2.73 25.04 33.77
N ILE A 49 2.93 26.20 33.14
CA ILE A 49 2.52 26.45 31.75
C ILE A 49 3.31 25.54 30.80
N ALA A 50 4.63 25.41 30.99
CA ALA A 50 5.47 24.53 30.19
C ALA A 50 5.00 23.08 30.28
N ALA A 51 4.69 22.57 31.48
CA ALA A 51 4.14 21.22 31.65
C ALA A 51 2.82 21.04 30.89
N SER A 52 1.92 22.01 30.92
CA SER A 52 0.67 21.96 30.16
C SER A 52 0.92 21.86 28.65
N LEU A 53 1.73 22.76 28.09
CA LEU A 53 2.03 22.80 26.66
C LEU A 53 2.75 21.54 26.17
N VAL A 54 3.76 21.08 26.92
CA VAL A 54 4.50 19.86 26.58
C VAL A 54 3.59 18.63 26.63
N ASN A 55 2.67 18.53 27.58
CA ASN A 55 1.72 17.41 27.65
C ASN A 55 0.69 17.40 26.52
N ILE A 56 0.23 18.57 26.05
CA ILE A 56 -0.63 18.66 24.86
C ILE A 56 0.11 18.14 23.62
N ALA A 57 1.36 18.59 23.44
CA ALA A 57 2.22 18.15 22.36
C ALA A 57 2.54 16.65 22.45
N TRP A 58 2.86 16.16 23.66
CA TRP A 58 3.14 14.75 23.92
C TRP A 58 1.95 13.85 23.59
N THR A 59 0.75 14.22 24.02
CA THR A 59 -0.48 13.49 23.70
C THR A 59 -0.73 13.44 22.19
N SER A 60 -0.52 14.57 21.51
CA SER A 60 -0.67 14.66 20.06
C SER A 60 0.37 13.79 19.33
N TRP A 61 1.61 13.80 19.81
CA TRP A 61 2.70 12.96 19.30
C TRP A 61 2.38 11.48 19.44
N LEU A 62 1.99 11.02 20.64
CA LEU A 62 1.61 9.63 20.88
C LEU A 62 0.48 9.18 19.94
N TYR A 63 -0.52 10.03 19.72
CA TYR A 63 -1.61 9.73 18.80
C TYR A 63 -1.14 9.60 17.34
N GLN A 64 -0.24 10.47 16.88
CA GLN A 64 0.33 10.37 15.53
C GLN A 64 1.25 9.16 15.39
N GLN A 65 2.08 8.87 16.39
CA GLN A 65 2.97 7.72 16.39
C GLN A 65 2.17 6.41 16.31
N ALA A 66 1.05 6.31 17.03
CA ALA A 66 0.15 5.16 16.94
C ALA A 66 -0.40 4.96 15.52
N LYS A 67 -0.75 6.05 14.81
CA LYS A 67 -1.20 5.99 13.41
C LYS A 67 -0.10 5.54 12.46
N ILE A 68 1.12 6.06 12.63
CA ILE A 68 2.28 5.67 11.82
C ILE A 68 2.57 4.18 12.02
N ASN A 69 2.66 3.74 13.28
CA ASN A 69 2.90 2.34 13.61
C ASN A 69 1.83 1.39 13.03
N ALA A 70 0.55 1.83 12.98
CA ALA A 70 -0.52 1.05 12.35
C ALA A 70 -0.35 0.96 10.83
N LYS A 71 0.05 2.05 10.16
CA LYS A 71 0.33 2.07 8.72
C LYS A 71 1.54 1.20 8.37
N ASP A 72 2.61 1.28 9.15
CA ASP A 72 3.81 0.47 8.92
C ASP A 72 3.52 -1.03 9.04
N LYS A 73 2.71 -1.43 10.02
CA LYS A 73 2.24 -2.82 10.15
C LYS A 73 1.48 -3.28 8.91
N LEU A 74 0.56 -2.46 8.39
CA LEU A 74 -0.18 -2.79 7.16
C LEU A 74 0.75 -2.90 5.95
N LEU A 75 1.73 -2.01 5.83
CA LEU A 75 2.72 -2.04 4.75
C LEU A 75 3.55 -3.34 4.79
N ILE A 76 4.01 -3.75 5.98
CA ILE A 76 4.75 -5.00 6.16
C ILE A 76 3.88 -6.20 5.78
N GLN A 77 2.63 -6.23 6.23
CA GLN A 77 1.69 -7.30 5.89
C GLN A 77 1.42 -7.38 4.38
N GLN A 78 1.25 -6.24 3.71
CA GLN A 78 1.11 -6.19 2.26
C GLN A 78 2.36 -6.69 1.53
N GLY A 79 3.55 -6.32 2.00
CA GLY A 79 4.82 -6.82 1.46
C GLY A 79 4.98 -8.33 1.62
N GLN A 80 4.59 -8.89 2.77
CA GLN A 80 4.58 -10.33 3.00
C GLN A 80 3.61 -11.06 2.07
N ALA A 81 2.37 -10.57 1.98
CA ALA A 81 1.35 -11.15 1.10
C ALA A 81 1.77 -11.10 -0.37
N TYR A 82 2.37 -9.99 -0.81
CA TYR A 82 2.93 -9.86 -2.16
C TYR A 82 4.06 -10.86 -2.41
N ASN A 83 4.97 -11.04 -1.46
CA ASN A 83 6.07 -11.98 -1.59
C ASN A 83 5.58 -13.44 -1.68
N GLU A 84 4.60 -13.82 -0.84
CA GLU A 84 3.96 -15.13 -0.92
C GLU A 84 3.25 -15.36 -2.26
N GLN A 85 2.54 -14.35 -2.77
CA GLN A 85 1.90 -14.42 -4.07
C GLN A 85 2.94 -14.56 -5.20
N SER A 86 4.02 -13.77 -5.14
CA SER A 86 5.12 -13.83 -6.12
C SER A 86 5.75 -15.22 -6.15
N GLN A 87 5.98 -15.84 -4.99
CA GLN A 87 6.51 -17.21 -4.94
C GLN A 87 5.54 -18.22 -5.56
N LYS A 88 4.23 -18.12 -5.27
CA LYS A 88 3.22 -18.98 -5.89
C LYS A 88 3.18 -18.83 -7.41
N VAL A 89 3.34 -17.61 -7.93
CA VAL A 89 3.42 -17.36 -9.37
C VAL A 89 4.66 -18.05 -9.95
N LYS A 90 5.85 -17.87 -9.36
CA LYS A 90 7.08 -18.54 -9.79
C LYS A 90 6.96 -20.06 -9.79
N ASP A 91 6.33 -20.63 -8.77
CA ASP A 91 6.09 -22.07 -8.69
C ASP A 91 5.17 -22.55 -9.83
N LEU A 92 4.19 -21.72 -10.23
CA LEU A 92 3.32 -22.00 -11.38
C LEU A 92 4.06 -21.85 -12.71
N GLU A 93 4.87 -20.80 -12.88
CA GLU A 93 5.73 -20.60 -14.06
C GLU A 93 6.61 -21.84 -14.29
N TYR A 94 7.26 -22.30 -13.22
CA TYR A 94 8.10 -23.49 -13.26
C TYR A 94 7.31 -24.75 -13.64
N LYS A 95 6.16 -24.99 -12.99
CA LYS A 95 5.34 -26.19 -13.25
C LYS A 95 4.77 -26.22 -14.66
N LEU A 96 4.41 -25.07 -15.21
CA LEU A 96 3.76 -24.95 -16.51
C LEU A 96 4.76 -24.67 -17.64
N SER A 97 6.01 -24.36 -17.33
CA SER A 97 7.00 -23.86 -18.30
C SER A 97 6.49 -22.63 -19.06
N LEU A 98 5.81 -21.74 -18.33
CA LEU A 98 5.26 -20.47 -18.84
C LEU A 98 5.86 -19.29 -18.07
N GLU A 99 5.91 -18.12 -18.69
CA GLU A 99 6.32 -16.86 -18.04
C GLU A 99 5.07 -15.98 -17.84
N PHE A 100 4.83 -15.55 -16.60
CA PHE A 100 3.70 -14.69 -16.27
C PHE A 100 4.19 -13.26 -16.01
N THR A 101 3.81 -12.34 -16.90
CA THR A 101 4.11 -10.91 -16.69
C THR A 101 3.07 -10.26 -15.80
N LEU A 102 3.52 -9.50 -14.80
CA LEU A 102 2.66 -8.65 -13.98
C LEU A 102 2.09 -7.51 -14.84
N VAL A 103 0.77 -7.53 -15.02
CA VAL A 103 0.04 -6.50 -15.76
C VAL A 103 -0.67 -5.60 -14.75
N PRO A 104 -0.67 -4.26 -14.91
CA PRO A 104 -1.40 -3.37 -14.01
C PRO A 104 -2.87 -3.76 -13.89
N GLN A 105 -3.46 -3.54 -12.71
CA GLN A 105 -4.83 -3.98 -12.39
C GLN A 105 -5.91 -3.39 -13.34
N ASP A 106 -5.61 -2.26 -13.97
CA ASP A 106 -6.46 -1.58 -14.94
C ASP A 106 -6.40 -2.20 -16.34
N VAL A 107 -5.41 -3.04 -16.61
CA VAL A 107 -5.27 -3.76 -17.88
C VAL A 107 -6.14 -5.00 -17.82
N SER A 108 -7.43 -4.83 -18.11
CA SER A 108 -8.32 -5.96 -18.34
C SER A 108 -8.07 -6.55 -19.73
N LEU A 109 -7.73 -7.83 -19.80
CA LEU A 109 -7.75 -8.60 -21.04
C LEU A 109 -9.18 -9.00 -21.37
N VAL A 110 -9.72 -8.56 -22.51
CA VAL A 110 -11.03 -9.01 -23.01
C VAL A 110 -10.80 -10.12 -24.03
N LEU A 111 -11.13 -11.35 -23.66
CA LEU A 111 -11.10 -12.50 -24.56
C LEU A 111 -12.45 -12.64 -25.27
N VAL A 112 -12.47 -12.45 -26.59
CA VAL A 112 -13.69 -12.59 -27.41
C VAL A 112 -13.59 -13.87 -28.22
N ARG A 113 -14.38 -14.90 -27.86
CA ARG A 113 -14.52 -16.11 -28.68
C ARG A 113 -15.55 -15.84 -29.78
N VAL A 114 -15.11 -15.93 -31.03
CA VAL A 114 -15.97 -15.65 -32.19
C VAL A 114 -16.33 -16.94 -32.90
N ASP A 115 -17.64 -17.16 -33.05
CA ASP A 115 -18.18 -18.22 -33.90
C ASP A 115 -18.55 -17.61 -35.26
N TYR A 116 -17.66 -17.77 -36.24
CA TYR A 116 -17.81 -17.18 -37.57
C TYR A 116 -19.00 -17.75 -38.35
N SER A 117 -19.56 -18.90 -37.94
CA SER A 117 -20.75 -19.47 -38.59
C SER A 117 -22.02 -18.64 -38.38
N LYS A 118 -22.02 -17.75 -37.38
CA LYS A 118 -23.16 -16.89 -37.03
C LYS A 118 -23.18 -15.54 -37.75
N PHE A 119 -22.15 -15.23 -38.54
CA PHE A 119 -22.08 -13.97 -39.29
C PHE A 119 -22.51 -14.19 -40.73
N TYR A 120 -23.22 -13.22 -41.31
CA TYR A 120 -23.65 -13.30 -42.71
C TYR A 120 -22.47 -13.18 -43.68
N SER A 121 -21.39 -12.50 -43.28
CA SER A 121 -20.15 -12.41 -44.06
C SER A 121 -18.92 -12.22 -43.19
N SER A 122 -17.75 -12.55 -43.76
CA SER A 122 -16.45 -12.31 -43.12
C SER A 122 -16.16 -10.83 -42.90
N GLU A 123 -16.67 -9.95 -43.78
CA GLU A 123 -16.57 -8.50 -43.64
C GLU A 123 -17.40 -7.98 -42.46
N GLN A 124 -18.61 -8.51 -42.27
CA GLN A 124 -19.46 -8.17 -41.12
C GLN A 124 -18.77 -8.55 -39.80
N ALA A 125 -18.22 -9.77 -39.73
CA ALA A 125 -17.48 -10.22 -38.54
C ALA A 125 -16.28 -9.32 -38.22
N ARG A 126 -15.49 -8.94 -39.24
CA ARG A 126 -14.35 -8.02 -39.09
C ARG A 126 -14.79 -6.64 -38.61
N ALA A 127 -15.90 -6.11 -39.13
CA ALA A 127 -16.44 -4.81 -38.74
C ALA A 127 -16.89 -4.80 -37.26
N GLU A 128 -17.58 -5.85 -36.80
CA GLU A 128 -17.99 -5.96 -35.40
C GLU A 128 -16.79 -6.12 -34.45
N ILE A 129 -15.81 -6.95 -34.83
CA ILE A 129 -14.56 -7.08 -34.06
C ILE A 129 -13.81 -5.75 -33.96
N ALA A 130 -13.72 -5.01 -35.07
CA ALA A 130 -13.08 -3.70 -35.10
C ALA A 130 -13.83 -2.68 -34.22
N PHE A 131 -15.17 -2.73 -34.22
CA PHE A 131 -16.00 -1.92 -33.32
C PHE A 131 -15.71 -2.23 -31.85
N ILE A 132 -15.68 -3.50 -31.46
CA ILE A 132 -15.37 -3.95 -30.10
C ILE A 132 -13.97 -3.46 -29.69
N LYS A 133 -12.95 -3.71 -30.52
CA LYS A 133 -11.57 -3.24 -30.26
C LYS A 133 -11.52 -1.73 -30.04
N LYS A 134 -12.18 -0.95 -30.90
CA LYS A 134 -12.24 0.52 -30.80
C LYS A 134 -13.02 1.00 -29.58
N HIS A 135 -14.04 0.27 -29.15
CA HIS A 135 -14.82 0.63 -27.97
C HIS A 135 -14.01 0.42 -26.69
N PHE A 136 -13.34 -0.72 -26.57
CA PHE A 136 -12.54 -1.06 -25.38
C PHE A 136 -11.18 -0.35 -25.34
N SER A 137 -10.62 0.04 -26.49
CA SER A 137 -9.41 0.87 -26.52
C SER A 137 -9.63 2.26 -25.89
N LYS A 138 -10.85 2.80 -25.94
CA LYS A 138 -11.21 4.06 -25.26
C LYS A 138 -11.16 3.95 -23.73
N VAL A 139 -11.18 2.74 -23.19
CA VAL A 139 -11.15 2.45 -21.76
C VAL A 139 -9.80 1.82 -21.37
N SER A 140 -8.77 1.96 -22.22
CA SER A 140 -7.42 1.39 -22.00
C SER A 140 -7.39 -0.12 -21.79
N LYS A 141 -8.35 -0.86 -22.36
CA LYS A 141 -8.43 -2.32 -22.28
C LYS A 141 -7.93 -2.99 -23.56
N THR A 142 -7.14 -4.04 -23.41
CA THR A 142 -6.61 -4.84 -24.52
C THR A 142 -7.61 -5.94 -24.88
N VAL A 143 -8.05 -5.99 -26.14
CA VAL A 143 -8.97 -7.01 -26.64
C VAL A 143 -8.23 -8.01 -27.52
N VAL A 144 -8.23 -9.27 -27.13
CA VAL A 144 -7.70 -10.40 -27.92
C VAL A 144 -8.87 -11.24 -28.41
N VAL A 145 -8.90 -11.50 -29.71
CA VAL A 145 -10.00 -12.22 -30.37
C VAL A 145 -9.53 -13.63 -30.69
N LEU A 146 -10.31 -14.61 -30.23
CA LEU A 146 -10.05 -16.03 -30.43
C LEU A 146 -11.02 -16.57 -31.46
N ASP A 147 -10.49 -16.89 -32.65
CA ASP A 147 -11.19 -17.70 -33.64
C ASP A 147 -11.10 -19.18 -33.25
N SER A 148 -12.07 -19.99 -33.68
CA SER A 148 -12.00 -21.45 -33.79
C SER A 148 -10.68 -21.99 -34.39
N LYS A 149 -9.94 -21.19 -35.16
CA LYS A 149 -8.61 -21.51 -35.72
C LYS A 149 -7.42 -21.06 -34.86
N TYR A 150 -7.63 -20.25 -33.82
CA TYR A 150 -6.56 -19.88 -32.89
C TYR A 150 -6.26 -21.06 -31.97
N SER A 151 -5.09 -21.68 -32.13
CA SER A 151 -4.54 -22.57 -31.09
C SER A 151 -3.98 -21.70 -29.96
N PHE A 152 -3.94 -22.26 -28.74
CA PHE A 152 -3.33 -21.61 -27.57
C PHE A 152 -1.88 -21.14 -27.85
N GLU A 153 -1.18 -21.82 -28.75
CA GLU A 153 0.20 -21.53 -29.18
C GLU A 153 0.31 -20.19 -29.93
N THR A 154 -0.73 -19.76 -30.66
CA THR A 154 -0.71 -18.48 -31.39
C THR A 154 -0.91 -17.28 -30.44
N LEU A 155 -1.53 -17.51 -29.29
CA LEU A 155 -1.78 -16.52 -28.26
C LEU A 155 -0.49 -16.11 -27.52
N LEU A 156 0.45 -17.05 -27.38
CA LEU A 156 1.79 -16.83 -26.81
C LEU A 156 2.72 -16.00 -27.70
N ALA A 157 2.49 -15.96 -29.02
CA ALA A 157 3.35 -15.23 -29.97
C ALA A 157 2.93 -13.76 -30.17
N ALA A 158 1.78 -13.34 -29.64
CA ALA A 158 1.20 -12.01 -29.82
C ALA A 158 1.27 -11.13 -28.56
N VAL A 159 1.82 -11.67 -27.47
CA VAL A 159 2.16 -10.97 -26.22
C VAL A 159 3.67 -10.83 -26.18
#